data_AF-A0A941P5Y1-F1
#
_entry.id   AF-A0A941P5Y1-F1
#
_cell.length_a   1.000
_cell.length_b   1.000
_cell.length_c   1.000
_cell.angle_alpha   90.00
_cell.angle_beta   90.00
_cell.angle_gamma   90.00
#
_symmetry.space_group_name_H-M   'P 1'
#
loop_
_entity.id
_entity.type
_entity.pdbx_description
1 polymer ?
#
loop_
_entity_poly.entity_id
_entity_poly.type
_entity_poly.pdbx_seq_one_letter_code
_entity_poly.pdbx_strand_id
1 'polypeptide(L)'
;MESQIVEIDVTSWQQLGPDAGRTLALEAGKVLFFPRLGFDLLPKEKALLDPRVLSPKSRNISLDAEGALHGASGDAATLQALSAMVGRFRAQSQQLIAALLPAYVAHLRLAPTSYRPMQVESRRQSWRADDRRLHVDAFPSRPNRGERILRVFTNVNPAGLPRVWRVGEPFETVARRFLPRAKPYSAWQARALRLLHVTKALRSEYDHLMLQLHDGMKGDAAYQQDSQQVTVPFPAGSIWVCFSDQASHAVMSGQYMLEQTLFLAPEHQYHPEASPLAILTRLAGRPLVGAGAG
;
A
#
# COMPACT_ATOMS: atom_id res chain seq x y z
N MET A 1 14.09 0.53 20.92
CA MET A 1 12.85 0.13 20.22
C MET A 1 13.26 -0.50 18.91
N GLU A 2 12.57 -1.57 18.52
CA GLU A 2 12.93 -2.32 17.32
C GLU A 2 12.54 -1.54 16.05
N SER A 3 13.47 -1.45 15.10
CA SER A 3 13.25 -0.74 13.84
C SER A 3 12.04 -1.31 13.09
N GLN A 4 11.17 -0.43 12.58
CA GLN A 4 10.07 -0.79 11.67
C GLN A 4 10.53 -0.89 10.20
N ILE A 5 11.81 -0.63 9.95
CA ILE A 5 12.46 -0.79 8.66
C ILE A 5 13.48 -1.93 8.74
N VAL A 6 13.42 -2.85 7.81
CA VAL A 6 14.43 -3.89 7.61
C VAL A 6 15.13 -3.60 6.30
N GLU A 7 16.37 -3.11 6.38
CA GLU A 7 17.20 -2.86 5.22
C GLU A 7 17.79 -4.18 4.68
N ILE A 8 17.70 -4.38 3.37
CA ILE A 8 18.17 -5.58 2.69
C ILE A 8 19.11 -5.15 1.59
N ASP A 9 20.38 -5.48 1.79
CA ASP A 9 21.44 -4.97 0.94
C ASP A 9 21.71 -5.86 -0.27
N VAL A 10 20.90 -5.71 -1.31
CA VAL A 10 21.02 -6.43 -2.58
C VAL A 10 20.97 -5.48 -3.76
N THR A 11 21.63 -5.86 -4.85
CA THR A 11 21.64 -5.11 -6.11
C THR A 11 20.87 -5.81 -7.23
N SER A 12 20.54 -7.09 -7.03
CA SER A 12 19.82 -7.87 -8.03
C SER A 12 18.87 -8.88 -7.40
N TRP A 13 17.87 -9.25 -8.17
CA TRP A 13 16.72 -10.02 -7.74
C TRP A 13 17.07 -11.48 -7.55
N GLN A 14 18.06 -11.95 -8.29
CA GLN A 14 18.64 -13.30 -8.18
C GLN A 14 19.44 -13.47 -6.88
N GLN A 15 19.80 -12.39 -6.18
CA GLN A 15 20.43 -12.46 -4.86
C GLN A 15 19.40 -12.68 -3.74
N LEU A 16 18.11 -12.55 -4.06
CA LEU A 16 17.02 -12.79 -3.12
C LEU A 16 16.62 -14.26 -3.15
N GLY A 17 16.25 -14.73 -1.97
CA GLY A 17 15.64 -16.03 -1.77
C GLY A 17 14.75 -16.00 -0.53
N PRO A 18 14.07 -17.12 -0.25
CA PRO A 18 13.20 -17.24 0.90
C PRO A 18 14.01 -17.06 2.18
N ASP A 19 13.54 -16.18 3.06
CA ASP A 19 14.18 -15.92 4.35
C ASP A 19 13.09 -15.74 5.41
N ALA A 20 13.06 -16.66 6.38
CA ALA A 20 12.02 -16.66 7.41
C ALA A 20 12.01 -15.38 8.25
N GLY A 21 13.18 -14.76 8.48
CA GLY A 21 13.28 -13.51 9.24
C GLY A 21 12.67 -12.33 8.48
N ARG A 22 12.93 -12.22 7.17
CA ARG A 22 12.32 -11.20 6.30
C ARG A 22 10.81 -11.41 6.16
N THR A 23 10.37 -12.65 6.01
CA THR A 23 8.95 -13.02 5.97
C THR A 23 8.25 -12.60 7.26
N LEU A 24 8.78 -13.01 8.41
CA LEU A 24 8.23 -12.65 9.72
C LEU A 24 8.21 -11.14 9.93
N ALA A 25 9.28 -10.44 9.55
CA ALA A 25 9.33 -8.98 9.63
C ALA A 25 8.23 -8.31 8.79
N LEU A 26 8.05 -8.74 7.53
CA LEU A 26 7.03 -8.20 6.64
C LEU A 26 5.61 -8.45 7.18
N GLU A 27 5.31 -9.68 7.61
CA GLU A 27 4.01 -10.03 8.18
C GLU A 27 3.75 -9.41 9.55
N ALA A 28 4.79 -9.05 10.30
CA ALA A 28 4.69 -8.24 11.52
C ALA A 28 4.40 -6.75 11.23
N GLY A 29 4.33 -6.35 9.96
CA GLY A 29 4.02 -4.99 9.53
C GLY A 29 5.24 -4.09 9.34
N LYS A 30 6.46 -4.64 9.30
CA LYS A 30 7.66 -3.86 8.97
C LYS A 30 7.74 -3.60 7.48
N VAL A 31 8.50 -2.56 7.11
CA VAL A 31 8.83 -2.23 5.72
C VAL A 31 10.17 -2.87 5.37
N LEU A 32 10.17 -3.73 4.35
CA LEU A 32 11.40 -4.23 3.73
C LEU A 32 11.94 -3.15 2.78
N PHE A 33 13.16 -2.69 3.00
CA PHE A 33 13.77 -1.61 2.24
C PHE A 33 15.01 -2.09 1.49
N PHE A 34 15.05 -1.84 0.18
CA PHE A 34 16.13 -2.25 -0.71
C PHE A 34 16.80 -1.00 -1.31
N PRO A 35 17.86 -0.48 -0.69
CA PRO A 35 18.45 0.82 -1.05
C PRO A 35 19.13 0.81 -2.42
N ARG A 36 19.61 -0.35 -2.87
CA ARG A 36 20.35 -0.53 -4.14
C ARG A 36 19.64 -1.44 -5.14
N LEU A 37 18.35 -1.72 -4.91
CA LEU A 37 17.50 -2.46 -5.83
C LEU A 37 16.49 -1.50 -6.44
N GLY A 38 16.64 -1.22 -7.73
CA GLY A 38 15.84 -0.23 -8.44
C GLY A 38 14.99 -0.80 -9.57
N PHE A 39 14.05 0.03 -10.02
CA PHE A 39 13.43 -0.11 -11.33
C PHE A 39 14.15 0.80 -12.31
N ASP A 40 15.09 0.25 -13.08
CA ASP A 40 15.83 1.03 -14.07
C ASP A 40 14.91 1.39 -15.24
N LEU A 41 14.78 2.69 -15.53
CA LEU A 41 14.04 3.20 -16.68
C LEU A 41 14.84 3.00 -17.97
N LEU A 42 14.18 2.51 -19.01
CA LEU A 42 14.74 2.49 -20.35
C LEU A 42 14.96 3.93 -20.84
N PRO A 43 15.94 4.19 -21.73
CA PRO A 43 16.20 5.53 -22.24
C PRO A 43 14.96 6.25 -22.78
N LYS A 44 14.09 5.53 -23.49
CA LYS A 44 12.81 6.04 -24.03
C LYS A 44 11.76 6.37 -22.97
N GLU A 45 11.82 5.73 -21.80
CA GLU A 45 10.84 5.92 -20.72
C GLU A 45 11.15 7.19 -19.91
N LYS A 46 12.36 7.74 -19.99
CA LYS A 46 12.74 8.98 -19.28
C LYS A 46 11.84 10.17 -19.66
N ALA A 47 11.37 10.22 -20.91
CA ALA A 47 10.41 11.23 -21.36
C ALA A 47 9.05 11.16 -20.66
N LEU A 48 8.71 10.01 -20.05
CA LEU A 48 7.47 9.79 -19.31
C LEU A 48 7.52 10.36 -17.88
N LEU A 49 8.69 10.83 -17.43
CA LEU A 49 8.86 11.55 -16.17
C LEU A 49 8.37 13.00 -16.31
N ASP A 50 7.14 13.16 -16.76
CA ASP A 50 6.47 14.43 -17.01
C ASP A 50 5.08 14.42 -16.36
N PRO A 51 4.76 15.36 -15.44
CA PRO A 51 3.43 15.49 -14.84
C PRO A 51 2.29 15.59 -15.85
N ARG A 52 2.54 16.11 -17.06
CA ARG A 52 1.53 16.31 -18.12
C ARG A 52 0.99 15.02 -18.70
N VAL A 53 1.67 13.89 -18.48
CA VAL A 53 1.16 12.57 -18.88
C VAL A 53 -0.01 12.09 -18.03
N LEU A 54 -0.30 12.76 -16.91
CA LEU A 54 -1.48 12.50 -16.09
C LEU A 54 -2.68 13.30 -16.61
N SER A 55 -3.80 12.61 -16.82
CA SER A 55 -5.07 13.27 -17.14
C SER A 55 -5.52 14.20 -16.00
N PRO A 56 -5.98 15.44 -16.27
CA PRO A 56 -6.30 16.44 -15.24
C PRO A 56 -7.33 16.00 -14.18
N LYS A 57 -8.21 15.04 -14.49
CA LYS A 57 -9.23 14.53 -13.57
C LYS A 57 -8.80 13.29 -12.79
N SER A 58 -7.61 12.77 -13.06
CA SER A 58 -7.11 11.53 -12.49
C SER A 58 -6.16 11.79 -11.32
N ARG A 59 -6.22 10.93 -10.29
CA ARG A 59 -5.29 11.00 -9.15
C ARG A 59 -3.94 10.35 -9.44
N ASN A 60 -3.93 9.39 -10.35
CA ASN A 60 -2.77 8.65 -10.81
C ASN A 60 -3.06 8.03 -12.18
N ILE A 61 -2.01 7.53 -12.83
CA ILE A 61 -2.11 6.66 -14.00
C ILE A 61 -2.14 5.23 -13.47
N SER A 62 -3.04 4.40 -13.97
CA SER A 62 -3.15 3.01 -13.54
C SER A 62 -3.27 2.05 -14.70
N LEU A 63 -2.52 0.96 -14.67
CA LEU A 63 -2.72 -0.20 -15.54
C LEU A 63 -3.57 -1.21 -14.76
N ASP A 64 -4.74 -1.59 -15.23
CA ASP A 64 -5.58 -2.59 -14.56
C ASP A 64 -5.07 -4.02 -14.77
N ALA A 65 -5.73 -5.01 -14.16
CA ALA A 65 -5.28 -6.40 -14.21
C ALA A 65 -5.31 -6.97 -15.64
N GLU A 66 -6.24 -6.48 -16.45
CA GLU A 66 -6.45 -6.84 -17.86
C GLU A 66 -5.44 -6.16 -18.81
N GLY A 67 -4.70 -5.17 -18.31
CA GLY A 67 -3.66 -4.47 -19.07
C GLY A 67 -4.14 -3.20 -19.78
N ALA A 68 -5.32 -2.69 -19.44
CA ALA A 68 -5.80 -1.40 -19.93
C ALA A 68 -5.27 -0.25 -19.07
N LEU A 69 -4.82 0.80 -19.75
CA LEU A 69 -4.24 1.99 -19.13
C LEU A 69 -5.34 3.05 -18.90
N HIS A 70 -5.44 3.54 -17.67
CA HIS A 70 -6.39 4.55 -17.25
C HIS A 70 -5.70 5.78 -16.69
N GLY A 71 -6.33 6.94 -16.87
CA GLY A 71 -5.87 8.20 -16.28
C GLY A 71 -4.62 8.81 -16.89
N ALA A 72 -4.13 8.27 -18.01
CA ALA A 72 -3.05 8.84 -18.81
C ALA A 72 -3.56 9.89 -19.82
N SER A 73 -2.67 10.77 -20.26
CA SER A 73 -2.85 11.76 -21.32
C SER A 73 -1.61 11.78 -22.22
N GLY A 74 -1.81 12.04 -23.51
CA GLY A 74 -0.75 12.03 -24.51
C GLY A 74 -1.23 11.45 -25.85
N ASP A 75 -0.34 11.44 -26.83
CA ASP A 75 -0.56 10.76 -28.11
C ASP A 75 -0.48 9.23 -27.97
N ALA A 76 -0.81 8.51 -29.06
CA ALA A 76 -0.84 7.05 -29.04
C ALA A 76 0.52 6.43 -28.65
N ALA A 77 1.63 7.04 -29.09
CA ALA A 77 2.98 6.60 -28.75
C ALA A 77 3.28 6.75 -27.25
N THR A 78 2.90 7.88 -26.66
CA THR A 78 3.03 8.14 -25.21
C THR A 78 2.20 7.16 -24.39
N LEU A 79 0.95 6.93 -24.78
CA LEU A 79 0.07 5.98 -24.09
C LEU A 79 0.61 4.55 -24.16
N GLN A 80 1.11 4.13 -25.33
CA GLN A 80 1.75 2.82 -25.49
C GLN A 80 3.02 2.71 -24.63
N ALA A 81 3.85 3.75 -24.60
CA ALA A 81 5.07 3.78 -23.80
C ALA A 81 4.78 3.74 -22.29
N LEU A 82 3.76 4.45 -21.81
CA LEU A 82 3.29 4.39 -20.42
C LEU A 82 2.80 2.99 -20.07
N SER A 83 1.96 2.39 -20.92
CA SER A 83 1.46 1.03 -20.71
C SER A 83 2.61 0.03 -20.62
N ALA A 84 3.59 0.12 -21.52
CA ALA A 84 4.77 -0.74 -21.51
C ALA A 84 5.65 -0.54 -20.25
N MET A 85 5.92 0.70 -19.85
CA MET A 85 6.71 1.01 -18.66
C MET A 85 6.04 0.46 -17.39
N VAL A 86 4.74 0.74 -17.22
CA VAL A 86 3.97 0.29 -16.05
C VAL A 86 3.82 -1.24 -16.05
N GLY A 87 3.60 -1.85 -17.21
CA GLY A 87 3.54 -3.30 -17.36
C GLY A 87 4.88 -3.99 -17.04
N ARG A 88 6.00 -3.38 -17.44
CA ARG A 88 7.34 -3.87 -17.07
C ARG A 88 7.56 -3.79 -15.57
N PHE A 89 7.18 -2.70 -14.92
CA PHE A 89 7.26 -2.57 -13.46
C PHE A 89 6.38 -3.58 -12.73
N ARG A 90 5.19 -3.89 -13.25
CA ARG A 90 4.33 -4.96 -12.73
C ARG A 90 5.04 -6.31 -12.78
N ALA A 91 5.50 -6.71 -13.96
CA ALA A 91 6.15 -8.01 -14.17
C ALA A 91 7.36 -8.15 -13.26
N GLN A 92 8.14 -7.07 -13.15
CA GLN A 92 9.19 -6.94 -12.18
C GLN A 92 8.63 -7.14 -10.75
N SER A 93 7.75 -6.29 -10.25
CA SER A 93 7.22 -6.43 -8.86
C SER A 93 6.75 -7.86 -8.52
N GLN A 94 6.16 -8.59 -9.47
CA GLN A 94 5.81 -10.00 -9.29
C GLN A 94 7.02 -10.94 -9.13
N GLN A 95 8.10 -10.79 -9.89
CA GLN A 95 9.31 -11.62 -9.70
C GLN A 95 10.00 -11.30 -8.36
N LEU A 96 10.01 -10.03 -7.94
CA LEU A 96 10.51 -9.66 -6.61
C LEU A 96 9.74 -10.38 -5.50
N ILE A 97 8.41 -10.34 -5.55
CA ILE A 97 7.57 -11.04 -4.57
C ILE A 97 7.74 -12.56 -4.68
N ALA A 98 7.87 -13.13 -5.88
CA ALA A 98 8.12 -14.56 -6.04
C ALA A 98 9.45 -15.01 -5.42
N ALA A 99 10.49 -14.17 -5.49
CA ALA A 99 11.79 -14.45 -4.86
C ALA A 99 11.74 -14.33 -3.33
N LEU A 100 11.02 -13.33 -2.81
CA LEU A 100 10.89 -13.09 -1.37
C LEU A 100 9.96 -14.11 -0.69
N LEU A 101 8.83 -14.42 -1.34
CA LEU A 101 7.67 -15.09 -0.74
C LEU A 101 7.08 -16.12 -1.72
N PRO A 102 7.81 -17.19 -2.07
CA PRO A 102 7.39 -18.13 -3.11
C PRO A 102 6.04 -18.81 -2.82
N ALA A 103 5.71 -19.08 -1.55
CA ALA A 103 4.43 -19.69 -1.19
C ALA A 103 3.23 -18.79 -1.53
N TYR A 104 3.41 -17.47 -1.65
CA TYR A 104 2.33 -16.55 -1.98
C TYR A 104 1.91 -16.63 -3.44
N VAL A 105 2.82 -17.01 -4.34
CA VAL A 105 2.64 -16.87 -5.79
C VAL A 105 1.34 -17.49 -6.28
N ALA A 106 0.96 -18.66 -5.76
CA ALA A 106 -0.26 -19.36 -6.14
C ALA A 106 -1.56 -18.71 -5.64
N HIS A 107 -1.47 -17.78 -4.68
CA HIS A 107 -2.59 -17.20 -3.95
C HIS A 107 -2.71 -15.67 -4.14
N LEU A 108 -1.72 -15.04 -4.79
CA LEU A 108 -1.75 -13.60 -5.03
C LEU A 108 -2.77 -13.25 -6.11
N ARG A 109 -3.64 -12.30 -5.78
CA ARG A 109 -4.55 -11.69 -6.75
C ARG A 109 -4.01 -10.34 -7.17
N LEU A 110 -3.75 -10.21 -8.47
CA LEU A 110 -3.20 -8.99 -9.04
C LEU A 110 -4.20 -7.83 -8.92
N ALA A 111 -3.72 -6.68 -8.46
CA ALA A 111 -4.45 -5.41 -8.49
C ALA A 111 -3.78 -4.43 -9.48
N PRO A 112 -4.43 -3.29 -9.78
CA PRO A 112 -3.84 -2.31 -10.69
C PRO A 112 -2.46 -1.83 -10.25
N THR A 113 -1.62 -1.57 -11.23
CA THR A 113 -0.29 -0.98 -11.05
C THR A 113 -0.42 0.53 -11.24
N SER A 114 0.10 1.34 -10.34
CA SER A 114 -0.03 2.80 -10.36
C SER A 114 1.29 3.49 -10.68
N TYR A 115 1.22 4.49 -11.56
CA TYR A 115 2.28 5.49 -11.76
C TYR A 115 1.80 6.86 -11.27
N ARG A 116 2.60 7.49 -10.42
CA ARG A 116 2.30 8.78 -9.77
C ARG A 116 3.33 9.84 -10.17
N PRO A 117 3.12 10.58 -11.29
CA PRO A 117 4.08 11.58 -11.77
C PRO A 117 4.03 12.91 -11.01
N MET A 118 2.97 13.15 -10.23
CA MET A 118 2.78 14.40 -9.47
C MET A 118 3.56 14.42 -8.16
N GLN A 119 4.01 15.62 -7.79
CA GLN A 119 4.50 15.93 -6.45
C GLN A 119 3.42 15.65 -5.40
N VAL A 120 3.83 15.21 -4.21
CA VAL A 120 2.92 14.91 -3.10
C VAL A 120 2.43 16.20 -2.45
N GLU A 121 3.34 17.16 -2.34
CA GLU A 121 3.25 18.42 -1.62
C GLU A 121 2.20 19.35 -2.23
N SER A 122 1.98 19.24 -3.54
CA SER A 122 1.02 20.07 -4.27
C SER A 122 -0.44 19.61 -4.13
N ARG A 123 -0.69 18.47 -3.47
CA ARG A 123 -2.04 17.91 -3.33
C ARG A 123 -2.86 18.66 -2.30
N ARG A 124 -4.02 19.18 -2.71
CA ARG A 124 -5.04 19.74 -1.81
C ARG A 124 -6.16 18.72 -1.63
N GLN A 125 -6.21 18.09 -0.46
CA GLN A 125 -7.17 17.02 -0.15
C GLN A 125 -7.79 17.23 1.23
N SER A 126 -8.95 16.63 1.48
CA SER A 126 -9.52 16.60 2.83
C SER A 126 -8.61 15.81 3.76
N TRP A 127 -8.68 16.05 5.08
CA TRP A 127 -7.81 15.37 6.03
C TRP A 127 -7.91 13.83 5.99
N ARG A 128 -9.08 13.27 5.63
CA ARG A 128 -9.25 11.81 5.43
C ARG A 128 -8.49 11.28 4.22
N ALA A 129 -8.39 12.10 3.18
CA ALA A 129 -7.69 11.75 1.94
C ALA A 129 -6.24 12.27 1.90
N ASP A 130 -5.77 12.93 2.96
CA ASP A 130 -4.40 13.44 3.06
C ASP A 130 -3.46 12.33 3.52
N ASP A 131 -2.67 11.80 2.59
CA ASP A 131 -1.73 10.70 2.84
C ASP A 131 -0.42 11.17 3.53
N ARG A 132 -0.29 12.47 3.83
CA ARG A 132 0.79 13.00 4.70
C ARG A 132 0.54 12.72 6.18
N ARG A 133 -0.66 12.26 6.53
CA ARG A 133 -1.04 11.84 7.89
C ARG A 133 -0.83 10.35 8.03
N LEU A 134 -0.23 9.92 9.13
CA LEU A 134 -0.02 8.50 9.46
C LEU A 134 -1.35 7.75 9.41
N HIS A 135 -1.36 6.64 8.69
CA HIS A 135 -2.51 5.77 8.53
C HIS A 135 -2.07 4.34 8.21
N VAL A 136 -3.03 3.43 8.23
CA VAL A 136 -2.97 2.15 7.53
C VAL A 136 -4.03 2.19 6.43
N ASP A 137 -3.78 1.51 5.32
CA ASP A 137 -4.67 1.57 4.18
C ASP A 137 -6.04 0.94 4.48
N ALA A 138 -7.09 1.73 4.26
CA ALA A 138 -8.47 1.29 4.29
C ALA A 138 -9.28 2.09 3.26
N PHE A 139 -10.02 1.40 2.38
CA PHE A 139 -10.74 2.06 1.29
C PHE A 139 -12.24 2.14 1.55
N PRO A 140 -12.83 3.33 1.70
CA PRO A 140 -14.22 3.47 2.13
C PRO A 140 -15.23 2.87 1.13
N SER A 141 -14.91 2.90 -0.16
CA SER A 141 -15.76 2.41 -1.26
C SER A 141 -15.39 1.00 -1.76
N ARG A 142 -14.27 0.43 -1.31
CA ARG A 142 -13.79 -0.89 -1.75
C ARG A 142 -13.41 -1.75 -0.53
N PRO A 143 -14.40 -2.29 0.18
CA PRO A 143 -14.16 -3.24 1.26
C PRO A 143 -13.36 -4.45 0.75
N ASN A 144 -12.35 -4.89 1.49
CA ASN A 144 -11.50 -6.05 1.17
C ASN A 144 -11.75 -7.25 2.11
N ARG A 145 -12.61 -7.09 3.13
CA ARG A 145 -13.10 -8.18 3.99
C ARG A 145 -12.00 -8.99 4.69
N GLY A 146 -10.83 -8.39 4.91
CA GLY A 146 -9.70 -9.04 5.58
C GLY A 146 -8.56 -9.45 4.66
N GLU A 147 -8.75 -9.37 3.34
CA GLU A 147 -7.70 -9.63 2.36
C GLU A 147 -6.57 -8.61 2.52
N ARG A 148 -5.33 -9.11 2.59
CA ARG A 148 -4.13 -8.31 2.82
C ARG A 148 -3.81 -7.43 1.62
N ILE A 149 -3.21 -6.26 1.88
CA ILE A 149 -2.79 -5.31 0.84
C ILE A 149 -1.25 -5.27 0.78
N LEU A 150 -0.65 -6.17 0.00
CA LEU A 150 0.79 -6.19 -0.23
C LEU A 150 1.16 -5.17 -1.31
N ARG A 151 2.15 -4.32 -1.03
CA ARG A 151 2.60 -3.30 -1.99
C ARG A 151 4.09 -3.33 -2.20
N VAL A 152 4.47 -3.21 -3.47
CA VAL A 152 5.84 -2.93 -3.92
C VAL A 152 5.86 -1.51 -4.44
N PHE A 153 6.81 -0.72 -3.96
CA PHE A 153 7.00 0.66 -4.38
C PHE A 153 8.41 0.84 -4.94
N THR A 154 8.56 1.79 -5.86
CA THR A 154 9.86 2.26 -6.31
C THR A 154 9.87 3.76 -6.53
N ASN A 155 10.98 4.40 -6.18
CA ASN A 155 11.23 5.81 -6.46
C ASN A 155 12.06 5.94 -7.73
N VAL A 156 11.48 6.53 -8.78
CA VAL A 156 12.12 6.71 -10.09
C VAL A 156 12.42 8.18 -10.40
N ASN A 157 12.62 8.99 -9.37
CA ASN A 157 12.89 10.41 -9.52
C ASN A 157 14.19 10.67 -10.31
N PRO A 158 14.17 11.46 -11.41
CA PRO A 158 15.32 11.64 -12.28
C PRO A 158 16.40 12.56 -11.69
N ALA A 159 16.05 13.37 -10.70
CA ALA A 159 16.94 14.33 -10.05
C ALA A 159 17.59 13.77 -8.77
N GLY A 160 17.46 12.46 -8.53
CA GLY A 160 18.01 11.82 -7.32
C GLY A 160 17.24 12.15 -6.03
N LEU A 161 16.08 12.82 -6.12
CA LEU A 161 15.34 13.26 -4.95
C LEU A 161 14.63 12.09 -4.25
N PRO A 162 14.59 12.07 -2.91
CA PRO A 162 13.96 10.99 -2.17
C PRO A 162 12.43 11.09 -2.18
N ARG A 163 11.79 9.94 -1.96
CA ARG A 163 10.39 9.84 -1.54
C ARG A 163 10.39 9.72 -0.01
N VAL A 164 10.01 10.77 0.69
CA VAL A 164 10.12 10.80 2.15
C VAL A 164 8.86 10.26 2.78
N TRP A 165 8.98 9.20 3.57
CA TRP A 165 7.90 8.64 4.37
C TRP A 165 8.11 8.90 5.86
N ARG A 166 7.02 8.87 6.63
CA ARG A 166 7.05 8.55 8.06
C ARG A 166 6.50 7.14 8.22
N VAL A 167 7.19 6.30 8.97
CA VAL A 167 6.74 4.96 9.34
C VAL A 167 6.49 4.94 10.83
N GLY A 168 5.25 4.63 11.22
CA GLY A 168 4.75 4.70 12.59
C GLY A 168 4.99 3.44 13.41
N GLU A 169 4.31 3.37 14.55
CA GLU A 169 4.36 2.24 15.48
C GLU A 169 3.68 0.95 14.93
N PRO A 170 3.95 -0.23 15.53
CA PRO A 170 3.34 -1.49 15.11
C PRO A 170 1.80 -1.46 15.13
N PHE A 171 1.17 -2.18 14.20
CA PHE A 171 -0.28 -2.19 14.03
C PHE A 171 -1.07 -2.51 15.31
N GLU A 172 -0.62 -3.49 16.09
CA GLU A 172 -1.34 -3.85 17.32
C GLU A 172 -1.34 -2.71 18.35
N THR A 173 -0.27 -1.90 18.42
CA THR A 173 -0.21 -0.70 19.25
C THR A 173 -1.24 0.33 18.79
N VAL A 174 -1.31 0.58 17.48
CA VAL A 174 -2.32 1.45 16.87
C VAL A 174 -3.73 0.94 17.19
N ALA A 175 -3.99 -0.36 16.97
CA ALA A 175 -5.28 -0.96 17.21
C ALA A 175 -5.71 -0.85 18.67
N ARG A 176 -4.82 -1.13 19.64
CA ARG A 176 -5.12 -0.96 21.07
C ARG A 176 -5.48 0.47 21.44
N ARG A 177 -4.87 1.46 20.79
CA ARG A 177 -5.15 2.88 21.01
C ARG A 177 -6.50 3.34 20.44
N PHE A 178 -6.83 2.92 19.23
CA PHE A 178 -7.98 3.45 18.48
C PHE A 178 -9.23 2.57 18.51
N LEU A 179 -9.09 1.25 18.69
CA LEU A 179 -10.23 0.33 18.72
C LEU A 179 -11.25 0.66 19.83
N PRO A 180 -10.85 1.05 21.07
CA PRO A 180 -11.81 1.48 22.09
C PRO A 180 -12.61 2.74 21.72
N ARG A 181 -12.14 3.53 20.76
CA ARG A 181 -12.78 4.76 20.27
C ARG A 181 -13.59 4.51 18.99
N ALA A 182 -13.52 3.31 18.41
CA ALA A 182 -14.19 2.98 17.16
C ALA A 182 -15.71 2.98 17.33
N LYS A 183 -16.42 3.56 16.37
CA LYS A 183 -17.89 3.46 16.35
C LYS A 183 -18.30 2.00 16.16
N PRO A 184 -19.42 1.54 16.75
CA PRO A 184 -19.89 0.17 16.58
C PRO A 184 -20.27 -0.09 15.12
N TYR A 185 -20.04 -1.32 14.66
CA TYR A 185 -20.46 -1.77 13.34
C TYR A 185 -21.99 -1.92 13.27
N SER A 186 -22.57 -1.57 12.13
CA SER A 186 -23.98 -1.74 11.85
C SER A 186 -24.20 -2.46 10.52
N ALA A 187 -24.76 -3.68 10.60
CA ALA A 187 -25.05 -4.49 9.42
C ALA A 187 -26.10 -3.84 8.49
N TRP A 188 -27.07 -3.10 9.04
CA TRP A 188 -28.07 -2.40 8.22
C TRP A 188 -27.45 -1.23 7.48
N GLN A 189 -26.53 -0.48 8.11
CA GLN A 189 -25.78 0.59 7.43
C GLN A 189 -24.93 0.02 6.30
N ALA A 190 -24.24 -1.10 6.53
CA ALA A 190 -23.46 -1.77 5.51
C ALA A 190 -24.32 -2.20 4.30
N ARG A 191 -25.52 -2.74 4.55
CA ARG A 191 -26.48 -3.10 3.49
C ARG A 191 -26.98 -1.87 2.72
N ALA A 192 -27.32 -0.78 3.42
CA ALA A 192 -27.75 0.46 2.80
C ALA A 192 -26.64 1.08 1.91
N LEU A 193 -25.38 1.10 2.40
CA LEU A 193 -24.24 1.59 1.62
C LEU A 193 -24.01 0.78 0.34
N ARG A 194 -24.18 -0.55 0.39
CA ARG A 194 -24.10 -1.41 -0.80
C ARG A 194 -25.26 -1.15 -1.76
N LEU A 195 -26.50 -1.07 -1.25
CA LEU A 195 -27.69 -0.83 -2.06
C LEU A 195 -27.63 0.51 -2.80
N LEU A 196 -27.08 1.54 -2.16
CA LEU A 196 -26.86 2.86 -2.74
C LEU A 196 -25.58 2.96 -3.59
N HIS A 197 -24.88 1.85 -3.86
CA HIS A 197 -23.63 1.80 -4.62
C HIS A 197 -22.50 2.69 -4.09
N VAL A 198 -22.55 3.06 -2.80
CA VAL A 198 -21.45 3.79 -2.14
C VAL A 198 -20.25 2.86 -1.94
N THR A 199 -20.51 1.57 -1.69
CA THR A 199 -19.50 0.52 -1.63
C THR A 199 -19.69 -0.50 -2.74
N LYS A 200 -18.58 -0.98 -3.32
CA LYS A 200 -18.60 -2.02 -4.37
C LYS A 200 -18.98 -3.42 -3.86
N ALA A 201 -18.84 -3.64 -2.55
CA ALA A 201 -19.19 -4.88 -1.87
C ALA A 201 -19.85 -4.56 -0.52
N LEU A 202 -20.40 -5.58 0.14
CA LEU A 202 -20.88 -5.43 1.51
C LEU A 202 -19.68 -5.18 2.42
N ARG A 203 -19.70 -4.08 3.18
CA ARG A 203 -18.67 -3.76 4.16
C ARG A 203 -18.75 -4.75 5.34
N SER A 204 -17.67 -5.47 5.63
CA SER A 204 -17.59 -6.31 6.83
C SER A 204 -17.32 -5.47 8.08
N GLU A 205 -17.44 -6.09 9.25
CA GLU A 205 -17.02 -5.48 10.51
C GLU A 205 -15.51 -5.17 10.52
N TYR A 206 -14.68 -6.04 9.92
CA TYR A 206 -13.26 -5.78 9.73
C TYR A 206 -13.02 -4.48 8.94
N ASP A 207 -13.66 -4.35 7.79
CA ASP A 207 -13.52 -3.15 6.94
C ASP A 207 -13.96 -1.88 7.68
N HIS A 208 -15.03 -1.99 8.47
CA HIS A 208 -15.52 -0.89 9.29
C HIS A 208 -14.49 -0.48 10.35
N LEU A 209 -13.93 -1.43 11.10
CA LEU A 209 -12.91 -1.15 12.10
C LEU A 209 -11.64 -0.58 11.47
N MET A 210 -11.16 -1.14 10.36
CA MET A 210 -10.00 -0.60 9.61
C MET A 210 -10.24 0.85 9.18
N LEU A 211 -11.45 1.19 8.72
CA LEU A 211 -11.82 2.58 8.41
C LEU A 211 -11.87 3.47 9.65
N GLN A 212 -12.36 2.97 10.80
CA GLN A 212 -12.34 3.73 12.05
C GLN A 212 -10.90 3.99 12.53
N LEU A 213 -10.01 3.01 12.41
CA LEU A 213 -8.59 3.16 12.72
C LEU A 213 -7.94 4.18 11.78
N HIS A 214 -8.11 4.03 10.46
CA HIS A 214 -7.61 4.98 9.45
C HIS A 214 -8.05 6.42 9.75
N ASP A 215 -9.36 6.65 9.92
CA ASP A 215 -9.89 7.99 10.19
C ASP A 215 -9.49 8.49 11.59
N GLY A 216 -9.41 7.61 12.59
CA GLY A 216 -8.96 7.94 13.94
C GLY A 216 -7.51 8.41 13.96
N MET A 217 -6.61 7.68 13.30
CA MET A 217 -5.21 8.04 13.15
C MET A 217 -5.05 9.38 12.44
N LYS A 218 -5.71 9.57 11.28
CA LYS A 218 -5.61 10.82 10.52
C LYS A 218 -6.24 12.01 11.27
N GLY A 219 -7.28 11.78 12.07
CA GLY A 219 -8.02 12.81 12.79
C GLY A 219 -7.39 13.26 14.12
N ASP A 220 -6.58 12.41 14.77
CA ASP A 220 -5.96 12.68 16.07
C ASP A 220 -4.62 13.44 15.90
N ALA A 221 -4.64 14.75 16.14
CA ALA A 221 -3.46 15.60 15.97
C ALA A 221 -2.32 15.27 16.94
N ALA A 222 -2.64 14.91 18.20
CA ALA A 222 -1.65 14.51 19.18
C ALA A 222 -0.99 13.18 18.77
N TYR A 223 -1.76 12.22 18.25
CA TYR A 223 -1.19 11.01 17.66
C TYR A 223 -0.24 11.32 16.50
N GLN A 224 -0.62 12.21 15.58
CA GLN A 224 0.22 12.56 14.43
C GLN A 224 1.57 13.19 14.81
N GLN A 225 1.63 13.88 15.94
CA GLN A 225 2.81 14.58 16.45
C GLN A 225 3.65 13.68 17.37
N ASP A 226 3.01 13.01 18.34
CA ASP A 226 3.71 12.39 19.48
C ASP A 226 3.85 10.86 19.35
N SER A 227 3.16 10.23 18.39
CA SER A 227 3.33 8.79 18.18
C SER A 227 4.76 8.45 17.76
N GLN A 228 5.19 7.26 18.13
CA GLN A 228 6.49 6.73 17.71
C GLN A 228 6.49 6.59 16.19
N GLN A 229 7.45 7.24 15.56
CA GLN A 229 7.57 7.26 14.11
C GLN A 229 9.00 7.59 13.69
N VAL A 230 9.41 7.07 12.54
CA VAL A 230 10.70 7.35 11.92
C VAL A 230 10.49 7.98 10.55
N THR A 231 11.23 9.04 10.26
CA THR A 231 11.29 9.63 8.93
C THR A 231 12.29 8.86 8.08
N VAL A 232 11.85 8.33 6.96
CA VAL A 232 12.65 7.48 6.06
C VAL A 232 12.67 8.11 4.68
N PRO A 233 13.82 8.65 4.23
CA PRO A 233 13.99 9.10 2.86
C PRO A 233 14.31 7.89 1.98
N PHE A 234 13.34 7.42 1.18
CA PHE A 234 13.61 6.38 0.17
C PHE A 234 14.31 7.01 -1.04
N PRO A 235 15.60 6.73 -1.29
CA PRO A 235 16.36 7.39 -2.36
C PRO A 235 15.83 7.00 -3.74
N ALA A 236 16.14 7.81 -4.76
CA ALA A 236 15.85 7.42 -6.14
C ALA A 236 16.60 6.13 -6.49
N GLY A 237 15.96 5.25 -7.26
CA GLY A 237 16.50 3.93 -7.59
C GLY A 237 16.38 2.88 -6.48
N SER A 238 15.59 3.15 -5.44
CA SER A 238 15.28 2.16 -4.40
C SER A 238 13.90 1.54 -4.55
N ILE A 239 13.72 0.41 -3.87
CA ILE A 239 12.46 -0.31 -3.72
C ILE A 239 12.15 -0.48 -2.23
N TRP A 240 10.87 -0.47 -1.88
CA TRP A 240 10.42 -0.95 -0.59
C TRP A 240 9.11 -1.74 -0.71
N VAL A 241 8.93 -2.68 0.20
CA VAL A 241 7.80 -3.61 0.23
C VAL A 241 7.18 -3.61 1.61
N CYS A 242 5.86 -3.50 1.69
CA CYS A 242 5.13 -3.62 2.93
C CYS A 242 3.70 -4.11 2.71
N PHE A 243 3.10 -4.64 3.77
CA PHE A 243 1.65 -4.73 3.87
C PHE A 243 1.08 -3.39 4.32
N SER A 244 0.52 -2.60 3.41
CA SER A 244 0.11 -1.22 3.70
C SER A 244 -1.15 -1.12 4.56
N ASP A 245 -1.90 -2.21 4.69
CA ASP A 245 -3.01 -2.38 5.63
C ASP A 245 -2.54 -2.63 7.08
N GLN A 246 -1.24 -2.79 7.32
CA GLN A 246 -0.66 -3.06 8.63
C GLN A 246 0.47 -2.09 8.99
N ALA A 247 1.38 -1.82 8.06
CA ALA A 247 2.45 -0.85 8.24
C ALA A 247 1.85 0.56 8.36
N SER A 248 1.99 1.20 9.54
CA SER A 248 1.59 2.60 9.69
C SER A 248 2.51 3.49 8.87
N HIS A 249 1.97 4.25 7.93
CA HIS A 249 2.78 5.05 7.01
C HIS A 249 2.13 6.39 6.66
N ALA A 250 2.98 7.33 6.24
CA ALA A 250 2.60 8.61 5.67
C ALA A 250 3.65 9.03 4.63
N VAL A 251 3.22 9.66 3.54
CA VAL A 251 4.12 10.20 2.52
C VAL A 251 4.22 11.71 2.66
N MET A 252 5.41 12.21 2.99
CA MET A 252 5.64 13.64 3.28
C MET A 252 5.98 14.45 2.04
N SER A 253 6.79 13.88 1.15
CA SER A 253 7.31 14.56 -0.04
C SER A 253 7.71 13.58 -1.14
N GLY A 254 7.94 14.12 -2.33
CA GLY A 254 8.57 13.43 -3.45
C GLY A 254 7.67 13.29 -4.68
N GLN A 255 8.28 12.84 -5.77
CA GLN A 255 7.68 12.82 -7.10
C GLN A 255 8.16 11.59 -7.87
N TYR A 256 7.37 11.12 -8.84
CA TYR A 256 7.67 9.98 -9.71
C TYR A 256 7.86 8.66 -8.96
N MET A 257 6.72 8.06 -8.61
CA MET A 257 6.67 6.78 -7.91
C MET A 257 5.83 5.79 -8.70
N LEU A 258 6.30 4.54 -8.79
CA LEU A 258 5.51 3.41 -9.26
C LEU A 258 5.14 2.52 -8.06
N GLU A 259 3.96 1.91 -8.12
CA GLU A 259 3.42 1.05 -7.07
C GLU A 259 2.66 -0.14 -7.68
N GLN A 260 2.95 -1.35 -7.20
CA GLN A 260 2.18 -2.55 -7.52
C GLN A 260 1.45 -3.00 -6.26
N THR A 261 0.13 -3.11 -6.34
CA THR A 261 -0.68 -3.73 -5.27
C THR A 261 -0.96 -5.20 -5.61
N LEU A 262 -0.80 -6.08 -4.65
CA LEU A 262 -1.16 -7.50 -4.73
C LEU A 262 -2.04 -7.80 -3.52
N PHE A 263 -3.13 -8.53 -3.74
CA PHE A 263 -3.98 -8.98 -2.66
C PHE A 263 -3.66 -10.43 -2.28
N LEU A 264 -3.76 -10.73 -0.99
CA LEU A 264 -3.52 -12.06 -0.44
C LEU A 264 -4.55 -12.37 0.64
N ALA A 265 -5.24 -13.50 0.56
CA ALA A 265 -6.12 -13.93 1.64
C ALA A 265 -5.29 -14.23 2.91
N PRO A 266 -5.69 -13.77 4.11
CA PRO A 266 -4.87 -13.87 5.32
C PRO A 266 -4.50 -15.30 5.72
N GLU A 267 -5.32 -16.30 5.34
CA GLU A 267 -5.07 -17.73 5.54
C GLU A 267 -3.91 -18.28 4.72
N HIS A 268 -3.48 -17.57 3.67
CA HIS A 268 -2.34 -17.94 2.82
C HIS A 268 -1.02 -17.25 3.22
N GLN A 269 -1.03 -16.51 4.33
CA GLN A 269 0.20 -16.03 4.94
C GLN A 269 1.01 -17.17 5.56
N TYR A 270 2.30 -16.97 5.75
CA TYR A 270 3.14 -17.86 6.54
C TYR A 270 2.72 -17.82 8.02
N HIS A 271 2.35 -16.64 8.54
CA HIS A 271 1.79 -16.43 9.87
C HIS A 271 0.43 -15.71 9.81
N PRO A 272 -0.68 -16.45 9.57
CA PRO A 272 -2.04 -15.86 9.51
C PRO A 272 -2.42 -15.05 10.75
N GLU A 273 -1.91 -15.41 11.92
CA GLU A 273 -2.12 -14.75 13.21
C GLU A 273 -1.55 -13.33 13.28
N ALA A 274 -0.58 -13.01 12.42
CA ALA A 274 0.01 -11.68 12.31
C ALA A 274 -0.86 -10.71 11.49
N SER A 275 -1.90 -11.19 10.80
CA SER A 275 -2.79 -10.33 10.01
C SER A 275 -3.53 -9.30 10.86
N PRO A 276 -3.82 -8.09 10.33
CA PRO A 276 -4.76 -7.15 10.93
C PRO A 276 -6.10 -7.80 11.29
N LEU A 277 -6.60 -8.72 10.46
CA LEU A 277 -7.84 -9.46 10.73
C LEU A 277 -7.73 -10.29 12.01
N ALA A 278 -6.67 -11.09 12.15
CA ALA A 278 -6.45 -11.91 13.33
C ALA A 278 -6.22 -11.05 14.58
N ILE A 279 -5.42 -9.98 14.48
CA ILE A 279 -5.15 -9.05 15.57
C ILE A 279 -6.45 -8.39 16.05
N LEU A 280 -7.25 -7.83 15.15
CA LEU A 280 -8.52 -7.19 15.52
C LEU A 280 -9.53 -8.19 16.09
N THR A 281 -9.60 -9.40 15.55
CA THR A 281 -10.45 -10.48 16.06
C THR A 281 -10.07 -10.85 17.50
N ARG A 282 -8.76 -10.99 17.77
CA ARG A 282 -8.23 -11.26 19.11
C ARG A 282 -8.51 -10.12 20.08
N LEU A 283 -8.28 -8.87 19.67
CA LEU A 283 -8.56 -7.70 20.50
C LEU A 283 -10.06 -7.50 20.77
N ALA A 284 -10.93 -7.89 19.82
CA ALA A 284 -12.38 -7.86 20.01
C ALA A 284 -12.90 -9.02 20.90
N GLY A 285 -12.12 -10.07 21.09
CA GLY A 285 -12.50 -11.25 21.88
C GLY A 285 -13.57 -12.13 21.22
N ARG A 286 -13.89 -11.90 19.93
CA ARG A 286 -14.89 -12.66 19.17
C ARG A 286 -14.63 -12.56 17.66
N PRO A 287 -15.18 -13.49 16.85
CA PRO A 287 -15.17 -13.36 15.40
C PRO A 287 -15.80 -12.03 14.92
N LEU A 288 -15.19 -11.45 13.88
CA LEU A 288 -15.69 -10.23 13.23
C LEU A 288 -16.69 -10.58 12.12
N VAL A 289 -17.83 -9.89 12.10
CA VAL A 289 -18.94 -10.22 11.20
C VAL A 289 -18.59 -9.97 9.72
N GLY A 290 -18.75 -11.01 8.89
CA GLY A 290 -18.62 -10.91 7.43
C GLY A 290 -17.19 -10.76 6.92
N ALA A 291 -16.19 -10.92 7.79
CA ALA A 291 -14.76 -10.92 7.46
C ALA A 291 -14.28 -12.34 7.13
N GLY A 292 -13.16 -12.44 6.39
CA GLY A 292 -12.62 -13.68 5.83
C GLY A 292 -13.11 -13.95 4.41
N ALA A 293 -12.40 -14.83 3.70
CA ALA A 293 -12.90 -15.39 2.45
C ALA A 293 -14.18 -16.19 2.77
N GLY A 294 -15.29 -15.71 2.26
CA GLY A 294 -16.52 -16.50 2.13
C GLY A 294 -16.64 -16.99 0.70
#